data_AF-A0A4Q6F9A7-F1
#
_entry.id   AF-A0A4Q6F9A7-F1
#
_cell.length_a   1.000
_cell.length_b   1.000
_cell.length_c   1.000
_cell.angle_alpha   90.00
_cell.angle_beta   90.00
_cell.angle_gamma   90.00
#
_symmetry.space_group_name_H-M   'P 1'
#
loop_
_entity.id
_entity.type
_entity.pdbx_description
1 polymer ?
#
loop_
_entity_poly.entity_id
_entity_poly.type
_entity_poly.pdbx_seq_one_letter_code
_entity_poly.pdbx_strand_id
1 'polypeptide(L)'
;MKVLDRAVQLKIPGRLVYAAHNYAFVGPNHNGHDKSSFGQIKYSDMDEKTFYEQIEAEWGFIFQDEKFYSAPVILSEFGIEKDNASEKGRIWFKRIVHYLAEKKLHFAYWPLNPEAYGLLTDDWQSMISDWRSDSIQELLSITADPLVKKARYASITLQSGDHTLTTRLDDWLPGDSKGTCAEDTRLIGLSRDNRGLCTDEGEAINWTKSTVTVANDERTLTDWAPGYIKYSCPEDHYAIGYSKGYRGSNGLLCMKSPKPLARQCRTLWFNRSDERAQTNGGDFARGSFKGQCSADEYIEGLAQRFGHSSALHCCAI
;
A
#
# COMPACT_ATOMS: atom_id res chain seq x y z
N MET A 1 -9.43 -1.62 12.12
CA MET A 1 -8.97 -2.07 10.79
C MET A 1 -7.79 -1.18 10.42
N LYS A 2 -6.60 -1.75 10.16
CA LYS A 2 -5.42 -0.96 9.79
C LYS A 2 -5.29 -0.87 8.27
N VAL A 3 -4.53 0.11 7.77
CA VAL A 3 -4.21 0.23 6.33
C VAL A 3 -3.53 -1.04 5.80
N LEU A 4 -2.74 -1.75 6.61
CA LEU A 4 -2.18 -3.06 6.27
C LEU A 4 -3.23 -4.11 5.88
N ASP A 5 -4.41 -4.06 6.49
CA ASP A 5 -5.46 -5.07 6.26
C ASP A 5 -6.30 -4.71 5.03
N ARG A 6 -6.46 -3.41 4.76
CA ARG A 6 -7.30 -2.89 3.69
C ARG A 6 -6.77 -1.54 3.19
N ALA A 7 -5.71 -1.59 2.40
CA ALA A 7 -5.17 -0.40 1.77
C ALA A 7 -6.20 0.23 0.82
N VAL A 8 -6.38 1.54 0.90
CA VAL A 8 -7.19 2.27 -0.08
C VAL A 8 -6.46 2.27 -1.41
N GLN A 9 -7.14 1.81 -2.46
CA GLN A 9 -6.65 1.86 -3.83
C GLN A 9 -7.66 2.64 -4.67
N LEU A 10 -7.18 3.66 -5.37
CA LEU A 10 -8.03 4.50 -6.22
C LEU A 10 -7.91 4.05 -7.67
N LYS A 11 -9.02 4.10 -8.42
CA LYS A 11 -9.04 3.84 -9.87
C LYS A 11 -8.13 4.78 -10.66
N ILE A 12 -7.87 5.97 -10.11
CA ILE A 12 -6.89 6.90 -10.66
C ILE A 12 -5.71 6.95 -9.69
N PRO A 13 -4.55 6.43 -10.08
CA PRO A 13 -3.40 6.34 -9.18
C PRO A 13 -2.83 7.72 -8.84
N GLY A 14 -2.01 7.78 -7.78
CA GLY A 14 -1.29 9.01 -7.40
C GLY A 14 -2.16 10.11 -6.77
N ARG A 15 -3.37 9.79 -6.31
CA ARG A 15 -4.32 10.76 -5.71
C ARG A 15 -4.62 10.54 -4.22
N LEU A 16 -3.94 9.59 -3.58
CA LEU A 16 -4.15 9.24 -2.17
C LEU A 16 -3.07 9.85 -1.29
N VAL A 17 -3.48 10.49 -0.20
CA VAL A 17 -2.63 10.90 0.92
C VAL A 17 -3.35 10.48 2.20
N TYR A 18 -2.65 9.82 3.13
CA TYR A 18 -3.20 9.53 4.45
C TYR A 18 -2.91 10.67 5.41
N ALA A 19 -3.85 10.93 6.32
CA ALA A 19 -3.77 11.99 7.31
C ALA A 19 -3.79 11.38 8.72
N ALA A 20 -2.82 11.73 9.55
CA ALA A 20 -2.70 11.30 10.94
C ALA A 20 -2.82 12.49 11.90
N HIS A 21 -3.38 12.25 13.09
CA HIS A 21 -3.51 13.23 14.15
C HIS A 21 -2.83 12.67 15.41
N ASN A 22 -1.94 13.43 16.03
CA ASN A 22 -1.29 13.01 17.27
C ASN A 22 -1.17 14.18 18.25
N TYR A 23 -1.65 13.98 19.48
CA TYR A 23 -1.51 14.94 20.58
C TYR A 23 -0.95 14.25 21.82
N ALA A 24 -0.19 14.98 22.62
CA ALA A 24 0.46 14.46 23.83
C ALA A 24 -0.50 13.71 24.78
N PHE A 25 -1.75 14.19 24.89
CA PHE A 25 -2.76 13.71 25.84
C PHE A 25 -3.59 12.51 25.35
N VAL A 26 -3.50 12.17 24.07
CA VAL A 26 -4.10 10.93 23.53
C VAL A 26 -3.05 9.82 23.45
N GLY A 27 -3.47 8.62 23.09
CA GLY A 27 -2.62 7.46 22.89
C GLY A 27 -3.37 6.38 22.13
N PRO A 28 -2.74 5.21 21.89
CA PRO A 28 -3.29 4.16 21.01
C PRO A 28 -4.69 3.71 21.41
N ASN A 29 -4.94 3.66 22.72
CA ASN A 29 -6.25 3.36 23.32
C ASN A 29 -6.69 4.45 24.33
N HIS A 30 -6.02 5.61 24.32
CA HIS A 30 -6.33 6.73 25.22
C HIS A 30 -6.95 7.88 24.45
N ASN A 31 -8.23 8.17 24.68
CA ASN A 31 -8.99 9.16 23.91
C ASN A 31 -8.82 10.62 24.38
N GLY A 32 -7.90 10.87 25.32
CA GLY A 32 -7.68 12.18 25.92
C GLY A 32 -8.43 12.42 27.23
N HIS A 33 -9.31 11.49 27.63
CA HIS A 33 -10.09 11.61 28.85
C HIS A 33 -9.87 10.41 29.79
N ASP A 34 -9.19 10.68 30.91
CA ASP A 34 -8.66 9.66 31.83
C ASP A 34 -9.73 8.72 32.40
N LYS A 35 -10.97 9.19 32.60
CA LYS A 35 -12.05 8.33 33.13
C LYS A 35 -12.54 7.32 32.10
N SER A 36 -12.59 7.69 30.82
CA SER A 36 -13.05 6.79 29.73
C SER A 36 -11.94 5.91 29.18
N SER A 37 -10.69 6.26 29.45
CA SER A 37 -9.49 5.53 29.03
C SER A 37 -8.61 5.12 30.21
N PHE A 38 -9.24 4.77 31.34
CA PHE A 38 -8.54 4.43 32.57
C PHE A 38 -7.49 3.33 32.35
N GLY A 39 -6.26 3.58 32.81
CA GLY A 39 -5.13 2.66 32.68
C GLY A 39 -4.49 2.60 31.29
N GLN A 40 -4.97 3.37 30.30
CA GLN A 40 -4.37 3.43 28.97
C GLN A 40 -3.27 4.49 28.92
N ILE A 41 -2.17 4.18 28.24
CA ILE A 41 -1.01 5.07 28.13
C ILE A 41 -1.26 6.21 27.13
N LYS A 42 -0.82 7.42 27.48
CA LYS A 42 -0.78 8.59 26.58
C LYS A 42 0.56 8.63 25.84
N TYR A 43 0.63 9.25 24.67
CA TYR A 43 1.90 9.42 23.96
C TYR A 43 2.93 10.20 24.80
N SER A 44 2.50 11.15 25.64
CA SER A 44 3.41 11.87 26.55
C SER A 44 4.02 11.00 27.64
N ASP A 45 3.40 9.86 27.97
CA ASP A 45 3.87 8.96 29.02
C ASP A 45 4.78 7.84 28.48
N MET A 46 4.93 7.73 27.16
CA MET A 46 5.83 6.76 26.54
C MET A 46 7.29 7.20 26.69
N ASP A 47 8.19 6.24 26.85
CA ASP A 47 9.61 6.49 26.55
C ASP A 47 9.83 6.67 25.04
N GLU A 48 11.04 7.08 24.66
CA GLU A 48 11.36 7.41 23.26
C GLU A 48 11.17 6.22 22.31
N LYS A 49 11.69 5.06 22.71
CA LYS A 49 11.61 3.83 21.90
C LYS A 49 10.15 3.43 21.69
N THR A 50 9.38 3.36 22.78
CA THR A 50 7.95 3.00 22.74
C THR A 50 7.17 3.98 21.88
N PHE A 51 7.47 5.28 21.98
CA PHE A 51 6.80 6.30 21.18
C PHE A 51 7.04 6.08 19.67
N TYR A 52 8.29 5.92 19.22
CA TYR A 52 8.58 5.72 17.80
C TYR A 52 8.06 4.37 17.27
N GLU A 53 8.19 3.28 18.05
CA GLU A 53 7.61 1.99 17.67
C GLU A 53 6.08 2.08 17.52
N GLN A 54 5.43 2.84 18.39
CA GLN A 54 3.98 3.05 18.32
C GLN A 54 3.57 3.87 17.09
N ILE A 55 4.25 5.00 16.82
CA ILE A 55 3.98 5.84 15.65
C ILE A 55 4.17 5.03 14.35
N GLU A 56 5.26 4.28 14.25
CA GLU A 56 5.53 3.38 13.12
C GLU A 56 4.42 2.32 12.98
N ALA A 57 3.91 1.75 14.07
CA ALA A 57 2.88 0.71 14.05
C ALA A 57 1.45 1.23 13.77
N GLU A 58 1.20 2.53 13.95
CA GLU A 58 -0.10 3.17 13.73
C GLU A 58 -0.23 3.71 12.32
N TRP A 59 0.76 4.47 11.85
CA TRP A 59 0.69 5.13 10.54
C TRP A 59 2.06 5.33 9.87
N GLY A 60 3.18 5.36 10.61
CA GLY A 60 4.51 5.60 10.03
C GLY A 60 4.91 4.57 8.97
N PHE A 61 4.50 3.31 9.15
CA PHE A 61 4.75 2.25 8.18
C PHE A 61 4.19 2.53 6.77
N ILE A 62 3.17 3.39 6.64
CA ILE A 62 2.54 3.72 5.35
C ILE A 62 3.51 4.49 4.44
N PHE A 63 4.45 5.24 5.03
CA PHE A 63 5.43 6.03 4.29
C PHE A 63 6.65 5.22 3.85
N GLN A 64 6.65 3.89 4.03
CA GLN A 64 7.67 3.02 3.47
C GLN A 64 7.53 2.93 1.95
N ASP A 65 8.65 2.73 1.26
CA ASP A 65 8.64 2.55 -0.18
C ASP A 65 8.28 1.11 -0.59
N GLU A 66 7.80 0.97 -1.83
CA GLU A 66 7.66 -0.31 -2.52
C GLU A 66 6.79 -1.33 -1.75
N LYS A 67 5.76 -0.87 -1.03
CA LYS A 67 4.71 -1.70 -0.43
C LYS A 67 3.39 -1.44 -1.14
N PHE A 68 2.50 -2.44 -1.14
CA PHE A 68 1.18 -2.29 -1.73
C PHE A 68 0.31 -1.21 -1.07
N TYR A 69 0.64 -0.81 0.15
CA TYR A 69 -0.05 0.22 0.93
C TYR A 69 0.69 1.56 0.97
N SER A 70 1.85 1.65 0.30
CA SER A 70 2.70 2.84 0.34
C SER A 70 1.97 4.06 -0.21
N ALA A 71 1.96 5.14 0.55
CA ALA A 71 1.41 6.42 0.11
C ALA A 71 2.02 7.57 0.92
N PRO A 72 1.99 8.82 0.41
CA PRO A 72 2.32 9.98 1.22
C PRO A 72 1.45 10.05 2.48
N VAL A 73 2.06 10.46 3.59
CA VAL A 73 1.39 10.71 4.86
C VAL A 73 1.62 12.17 5.26
N ILE A 74 0.57 12.81 5.75
CA ILE A 74 0.65 14.12 6.42
C ILE A 74 0.24 13.94 7.89
N LEU A 75 1.04 14.48 8.81
CA LEU A 75 0.56 14.70 10.18
C LEU A 75 -0.28 15.98 10.16
N SER A 76 -1.58 15.84 9.89
CA SER A 76 -2.47 16.96 9.60
C SER A 76 -2.89 17.74 10.84
N GLU A 77 -2.74 17.16 12.02
CA GLU A 77 -2.95 17.87 13.28
C GLU A 77 -2.03 17.36 14.37
N PHE A 78 -1.29 18.30 14.96
CA PHE A 78 -0.54 18.14 16.19
C PHE A 78 -0.29 19.53 16.78
N GLY A 79 -0.13 19.60 18.09
CA GLY A 79 0.11 20.87 18.77
C GLY A 79 0.35 20.68 20.26
N ILE A 80 0.83 21.73 20.90
CA ILE A 80 1.07 21.73 22.34
C ILE A 80 0.93 23.12 22.93
N GLU A 81 0.34 23.16 24.13
CA GLU A 81 0.08 24.40 24.87
C GLU A 81 1.39 25.15 25.20
N LYS A 82 1.39 26.46 25.03
CA LYS A 82 2.57 27.30 25.23
C LYS A 82 2.95 27.44 26.72
N ASP A 83 1.96 27.74 27.57
CA ASP A 83 2.21 28.17 28.95
C ASP A 83 2.21 26.99 29.94
N ASN A 84 1.26 26.07 29.80
CA ASN A 84 1.01 25.01 30.79
C ASN A 84 1.43 23.60 30.33
N ALA A 85 2.23 23.47 29.28
CA ALA A 85 2.74 22.16 28.86
C ALA A 85 3.63 21.53 29.93
N SER A 86 3.24 20.33 30.38
CA SER A 86 4.03 19.49 31.28
C SER A 86 5.38 19.12 30.67
N GLU A 87 6.36 18.80 31.50
CA GLU A 87 7.69 18.34 31.04
C GLU A 87 7.58 17.17 30.06
N LYS A 88 6.74 16.18 30.39
CA LYS A 88 6.42 15.04 29.53
C LYS A 88 5.82 15.47 28.18
N GLY A 89 4.90 16.43 28.19
CA GLY A 89 4.34 16.99 26.96
C GLY A 89 5.40 17.67 26.09
N ARG A 90 6.28 18.47 26.70
CA ARG A 90 7.39 19.12 25.99
C ARG A 90 8.36 18.10 25.37
N ILE A 91 8.66 17.02 26.09
CA ILE A 91 9.47 15.90 25.58
C ILE A 91 8.78 15.23 24.39
N TRP A 92 7.48 14.92 24.50
CA TRP A 92 6.70 14.37 23.39
C TRP A 92 6.73 15.28 22.16
N PHE A 93 6.58 16.59 22.33
CA PHE A 93 6.58 17.55 21.22
C PHE A 93 7.91 17.53 20.46
N LYS A 94 9.03 17.49 21.18
CA LYS A 94 10.36 17.36 20.56
C LYS A 94 10.50 16.05 19.79
N ARG A 95 10.00 14.93 20.33
CA ARG A 95 10.07 13.62 19.66
C ARG A 95 9.25 13.57 18.39
N ILE A 96 8.01 14.06 18.39
CA ILE A 96 7.19 14.06 17.16
C ILE A 96 7.80 14.98 16.10
N VAL A 97 8.34 16.14 16.49
CA VAL A 97 9.06 17.04 15.57
C VAL A 97 10.28 16.35 14.97
N HIS A 98 11.12 15.74 15.81
CA HIS A 98 12.29 15.00 15.35
C HIS A 98 11.90 13.87 14.39
N TYR A 99 10.83 13.12 14.69
CA TYR A 99 10.32 12.08 13.79
C TYR A 99 9.90 12.64 12.41
N LEU A 100 9.17 13.76 12.39
CA LEU A 100 8.78 14.43 11.15
C LEU A 100 10.01 14.93 10.36
N ALA A 101 11.00 15.50 11.04
CA ALA A 101 12.22 16.02 10.44
C ALA A 101 13.09 14.90 9.85
N GLU A 102 13.33 13.84 10.63
CA GLU A 102 14.12 12.67 10.21
C GLU A 102 13.50 12.00 8.98
N LYS A 103 12.17 11.84 8.97
CA LYS A 103 11.43 11.19 7.88
C LYS A 103 11.06 12.16 6.76
N LYS A 104 11.31 13.46 6.92
CA LYS A 104 10.91 14.54 6.00
C LYS A 104 9.43 14.51 5.64
N LEU A 105 8.57 14.28 6.65
CA LEU A 105 7.13 14.19 6.48
C LEU A 105 6.49 15.58 6.38
N HIS A 106 5.41 15.68 5.62
CA HIS A 106 4.59 16.89 5.58
C HIS A 106 3.73 16.98 6.85
N PHE A 107 3.41 18.19 7.26
CA PHE A 107 2.66 18.44 8.49
C PHE A 107 1.72 19.65 8.36
N ALA A 108 0.73 19.71 9.25
CA ALA A 108 -0.02 20.92 9.56
C ALA A 108 -0.14 21.06 11.09
N TYR A 109 0.32 22.18 11.62
CA TYR A 109 0.28 22.47 13.05
C TYR A 109 -1.09 23.00 13.44
N TRP A 110 -1.62 22.53 14.57
CA TRP A 110 -2.87 23.02 15.12
C TRP A 110 -2.66 23.70 16.48
N PRO A 111 -3.08 24.97 16.64
CA PRO A 111 -3.56 25.94 15.65
C PRO A 111 -2.52 27.02 15.34
N LEU A 112 -2.75 27.78 14.27
CA LEU A 112 -1.97 28.99 13.99
C LEU A 112 -2.43 30.17 14.88
N ASN A 113 -3.73 30.26 15.17
CA ASN A 113 -4.41 31.35 15.87
C ASN A 113 -3.76 31.72 17.22
N PRO A 114 -3.90 32.96 17.71
CA PRO A 114 -3.39 33.39 19.01
C PRO A 114 -4.23 32.83 20.17
N GLU A 115 -4.01 31.56 20.47
CA GLU A 115 -4.64 30.86 21.58
C GLU A 115 -3.63 29.99 22.33
N ALA A 116 -4.10 29.19 23.29
CA ALA A 116 -3.24 28.46 24.22
C ALA A 116 -2.21 27.55 23.50
N TYR A 117 -2.59 26.95 22.38
CA TYR A 117 -1.73 26.11 21.54
C TYR A 117 -1.13 26.89 20.36
N GLY A 118 -1.58 28.13 20.15
CA GLY A 118 -1.28 28.98 19.02
C GLY A 118 0.19 29.24 18.76
N LEU A 119 0.50 29.60 17.51
CA LEU A 119 1.83 30.05 17.11
C LEU A 119 1.90 31.56 16.84
N LEU A 120 0.77 32.24 16.67
CA LEU A 120 0.72 33.70 16.49
C LEU A 120 0.53 34.46 17.81
N THR A 121 1.06 35.67 17.87
CA THR A 121 0.72 36.66 18.89
C THR A 121 -0.66 37.27 18.63
N ASP A 122 -1.22 37.94 19.64
CA ASP A 122 -2.57 38.56 19.56
C ASP A 122 -2.72 39.62 18.46
N ASP A 123 -1.62 40.07 17.85
CA ASP A 123 -1.59 40.96 16.69
C ASP A 123 -1.92 40.26 15.35
N TRP A 124 -2.07 38.92 15.35
CA TRP A 124 -2.30 38.06 14.18
C TRP A 124 -1.23 38.14 13.08
N GLN A 125 -0.05 38.66 13.39
CA GLN A 125 1.02 38.92 12.41
C GLN A 125 2.34 38.29 12.83
N SER A 126 2.68 38.37 14.11
CA SER A 126 3.99 37.92 14.60
C SER A 126 3.90 36.49 15.15
N MET A 127 4.95 35.70 14.92
CA MET A 127 5.08 34.39 15.55
C MET A 127 5.50 34.57 17.02
N ILE A 128 4.93 33.76 17.91
CA ILE A 128 5.36 33.68 19.32
C ILE A 128 6.80 33.15 19.37
N SER A 129 7.65 33.86 20.10
CA SER A 129 9.00 33.41 20.44
C SER A 129 9.00 32.75 21.82
N ASP A 130 8.80 31.43 21.87
CA ASP A 130 8.82 30.63 23.10
C ASP A 130 9.67 29.35 22.96
N TRP A 131 9.55 28.44 23.93
CA TRP A 131 10.32 27.19 23.99
C TRP A 131 10.05 26.22 22.83
N ARG A 132 8.98 26.42 22.04
CA ARG A 132 8.64 25.62 20.85
C ARG A 132 9.37 26.11 19.60
N SER A 133 9.90 27.34 19.62
CA SER A 133 10.43 28.03 18.43
C SER A 133 11.49 27.22 17.69
N ASP A 134 12.45 26.62 18.41
CA ASP A 134 13.52 25.82 17.81
C ASP A 134 12.94 24.62 17.03
N SER A 135 11.97 23.92 17.62
CA SER A 135 11.31 22.77 16.99
C SER A 135 10.43 23.19 15.80
N ILE A 136 9.76 24.34 15.87
CA ILE A 136 9.02 24.88 14.70
C ILE A 136 9.99 25.26 13.59
N GLN A 137 11.12 25.88 13.91
CA GLN A 137 12.12 26.27 12.92
C GLN A 137 12.81 25.06 12.28
N GLU A 138 13.06 23.99 13.05
CA GLU A 138 13.52 22.70 12.53
C GLU A 138 12.58 22.18 11.44
N LEU A 139 11.27 22.13 11.72
CA LEU A 139 10.27 21.70 10.75
C LEU A 139 10.23 22.57 9.49
N LEU A 140 10.31 23.89 9.64
CA LEU A 140 10.30 24.83 8.52
C LEU A 140 11.59 24.79 7.69
N SER A 141 12.66 24.21 8.22
CA SER A 141 13.94 24.06 7.52
C SER A 141 14.05 22.77 6.70
N ILE A 142 13.08 21.85 6.80
CA ILE A 142 13.09 20.59 6.06
C ILE A 142 13.04 20.87 4.55
N THR A 143 14.07 20.41 3.83
CA THR A 143 14.09 20.42 2.36
C THR A 143 13.63 19.06 1.83
N ALA A 144 12.67 19.08 0.89
CA ALA A 144 12.22 17.87 0.23
C ALA A 144 13.35 17.21 -0.58
N ASP A 145 13.37 15.88 -0.57
CA ASP A 145 14.26 15.13 -1.47
C ASP A 145 13.86 15.33 -2.93
N PRO A 146 14.81 15.19 -3.87
CA PRO A 146 14.50 15.18 -5.29
C PRO A 146 13.41 14.15 -5.61
N LEU A 147 12.51 14.50 -6.53
CA LEU A 147 11.48 13.59 -6.99
C LEU A 147 12.10 12.43 -7.76
N VAL A 148 12.19 11.27 -7.11
CA VAL A 148 12.54 10.00 -7.74
C VAL A 148 11.26 9.20 -7.95
N LYS A 149 10.97 8.80 -9.20
CA LYS A 149 9.84 7.89 -9.47
C LYS A 149 10.18 6.53 -8.85
N LYS A 150 9.45 6.16 -7.79
CA LYS A 150 9.53 4.84 -7.17
C LYS A 150 8.54 3.88 -7.81
N ALA A 151 8.87 2.60 -7.81
CA ALA A 151 7.97 1.56 -8.29
C ALA A 151 6.68 1.54 -7.45
N ARG A 152 5.54 1.45 -8.13
CA ARG A 152 4.23 1.39 -7.50
C ARG A 152 3.82 -0.05 -7.29
N TYR A 153 3.21 -0.29 -6.15
CA TYR A 153 2.58 -1.55 -5.81
C TYR A 153 1.16 -1.30 -5.35
N ALA A 154 0.22 -2.12 -5.82
CA ALA A 154 -1.17 -2.03 -5.43
C ALA A 154 -1.76 -3.42 -5.22
N SER A 155 -2.52 -3.60 -4.15
CA SER A 155 -3.23 -4.86 -3.90
C SER A 155 -4.63 -4.83 -4.50
N ILE A 156 -5.07 -5.98 -4.98
CA ILE A 156 -6.43 -6.22 -5.48
C ILE A 156 -7.02 -7.36 -4.66
N THR A 157 -8.31 -7.30 -4.34
CA THR A 157 -8.94 -8.26 -3.41
C THR A 157 -10.36 -8.58 -3.86
N LEU A 158 -10.63 -9.85 -4.17
CA LEU A 158 -11.95 -10.33 -4.66
C LEU A 158 -12.83 -10.94 -3.55
N GLN A 159 -12.86 -10.30 -2.38
CA GLN A 159 -13.61 -10.82 -1.23
C GLN A 159 -15.12 -10.79 -1.47
N SER A 160 -15.70 -9.62 -1.75
CA SER A 160 -17.15 -9.41 -1.84
C SER A 160 -17.62 -8.90 -3.21
N GLY A 161 -16.77 -8.97 -4.23
CA GLY A 161 -17.07 -8.44 -5.55
C GLY A 161 -15.81 -8.05 -6.33
N ASP A 162 -16.02 -7.25 -7.36
CA ASP A 162 -14.96 -6.72 -8.21
C ASP A 162 -14.07 -5.74 -7.45
N HIS A 163 -12.79 -5.73 -7.80
CA HIS A 163 -11.85 -4.71 -7.35
C HIS A 163 -10.97 -4.31 -8.54
N THR A 164 -11.42 -3.26 -9.22
CA THR A 164 -10.84 -2.76 -10.47
C THR A 164 -10.14 -1.43 -10.21
N LEU A 165 -8.86 -1.32 -10.57
CA LEU A 165 -8.02 -0.13 -10.43
C LEU A 165 -7.92 0.68 -11.73
N THR A 166 -8.85 0.47 -12.65
CA THR A 166 -9.00 1.19 -13.91
C THR A 166 -10.44 1.66 -14.09
N THR A 167 -10.64 2.60 -15.01
CA THR A 167 -11.96 3.05 -15.47
C THR A 167 -12.33 2.49 -16.84
N ARG A 168 -11.41 1.81 -17.54
CA ARG A 168 -11.60 1.35 -18.92
C ARG A 168 -12.35 0.04 -19.06
N LEU A 169 -12.36 -0.79 -18.02
CA LEU A 169 -12.90 -2.14 -18.05
C LEU A 169 -13.82 -2.32 -16.85
N ASP A 170 -15.04 -2.79 -17.11
CA ASP A 170 -16.05 -2.98 -16.07
C ASP A 170 -16.34 -4.48 -15.89
N ASP A 171 -16.93 -5.12 -16.90
CA ASP A 171 -17.31 -6.54 -16.84
C ASP A 171 -16.68 -7.39 -17.96
N TRP A 172 -15.39 -7.69 -17.84
CA TRP A 172 -14.65 -8.46 -18.86
C TRP A 172 -14.85 -9.99 -18.78
N LEU A 173 -15.52 -10.47 -17.73
CA LEU A 173 -15.93 -11.86 -17.56
C LEU A 173 -17.23 -11.94 -16.75
N PRO A 174 -18.39 -11.89 -17.42
CA PRO A 174 -19.69 -11.84 -16.76
C PRO A 174 -19.94 -13.03 -15.81
N GLY A 175 -20.49 -12.73 -14.62
CA GLY A 175 -20.82 -13.71 -13.59
C GLY A 175 -19.71 -14.00 -12.56
N ASP A 176 -18.49 -13.52 -12.82
CA ASP A 176 -17.35 -13.65 -11.90
C ASP A 176 -17.11 -12.34 -11.12
N SER A 177 -16.40 -12.46 -9.99
CA SER A 177 -15.67 -11.33 -9.41
C SER A 177 -14.36 -11.09 -10.17
N LYS A 178 -14.05 -9.84 -10.50
CA LYS A 178 -12.89 -9.46 -11.30
C LYS A 178 -11.96 -8.51 -10.58
N GLY A 179 -10.67 -8.83 -10.65
CA GLY A 179 -9.59 -8.00 -10.18
C GLY A 179 -8.83 -7.47 -11.38
N THR A 180 -8.56 -6.17 -11.42
CA THR A 180 -7.92 -5.56 -12.60
C THR A 180 -6.98 -4.44 -12.19
N CYS A 181 -5.74 -4.52 -12.66
CA CYS A 181 -4.68 -3.56 -12.36
C CYS A 181 -4.98 -2.17 -12.93
N ALA A 182 -4.12 -1.20 -12.63
CA ALA A 182 -4.20 0.13 -13.22
C ALA A 182 -3.57 0.11 -14.61
N GLU A 183 -3.89 1.11 -15.44
CA GLU A 183 -3.55 1.16 -16.88
C GLU A 183 -2.06 1.20 -17.21
N ASP A 184 -1.22 1.39 -16.19
CA ASP A 184 0.23 1.47 -16.22
C ASP A 184 0.90 0.36 -15.38
N THR A 185 0.15 -0.62 -14.89
CA THR A 185 0.65 -1.74 -14.07
C THR A 185 0.19 -3.10 -14.55
N ARG A 186 1.02 -4.13 -14.35
CA ARG A 186 0.68 -5.54 -14.61
C ARG A 186 0.48 -6.30 -13.32
N LEU A 187 -0.22 -7.43 -13.41
CA LEU A 187 -0.33 -8.39 -12.32
C LEU A 187 1.01 -9.13 -12.18
N ILE A 188 1.54 -9.19 -10.97
CA ILE A 188 2.82 -9.85 -10.66
C ILE A 188 2.73 -10.89 -9.53
N GLY A 189 1.62 -10.88 -8.78
CA GLY A 189 1.41 -11.84 -7.72
C GLY A 189 -0.06 -12.18 -7.50
N LEU A 190 -0.30 -13.38 -7.00
CA LEU A 190 -1.62 -13.89 -6.61
C LEU A 190 -1.51 -14.72 -5.34
N SER A 191 -2.58 -14.73 -4.56
CA SER A 191 -2.70 -15.53 -3.34
C SER A 191 -3.79 -16.60 -3.47
N ARG A 192 -3.72 -17.61 -2.59
CA ARG A 192 -4.72 -18.69 -2.53
C ARG A 192 -6.13 -18.21 -2.18
N ASP A 193 -6.24 -17.04 -1.57
CA ASP A 193 -7.49 -16.41 -1.13
C ASP A 193 -7.95 -15.24 -2.03
N ASN A 194 -7.50 -15.22 -3.29
CA ASN A 194 -7.95 -14.30 -4.33
C ASN A 194 -7.56 -12.83 -4.09
N ARG A 195 -6.37 -12.60 -3.52
CA ARG A 195 -5.70 -11.30 -3.53
C ARG A 195 -4.63 -11.28 -4.62
N GLY A 196 -4.48 -10.15 -5.29
CA GLY A 196 -3.50 -9.92 -6.33
C GLY A 196 -2.58 -8.75 -6.00
N LEU A 197 -1.43 -8.72 -6.65
CA LEU A 197 -0.45 -7.65 -6.56
C LEU A 197 -0.15 -7.12 -7.95
N CYS A 198 -0.29 -5.81 -8.13
CA CYS A 198 0.04 -5.12 -9.37
C CYS A 198 1.29 -4.25 -9.20
N THR A 199 2.09 -4.10 -10.26
CA THR A 199 3.25 -3.20 -10.26
C THR A 199 3.60 -2.63 -11.63
N ASP A 200 4.31 -1.49 -11.64
CA ASP A 200 5.03 -0.94 -12.80
C ASP A 200 6.55 -1.12 -12.67
N GLU A 201 7.04 -1.90 -11.69
CA GLU A 201 8.47 -2.18 -11.55
C GLU A 201 9.02 -3.01 -12.72
N GLY A 202 10.28 -2.76 -13.07
CA GLY A 202 11.03 -3.44 -14.14
C GLY A 202 10.65 -2.99 -15.54
N GLU A 203 9.36 -2.82 -15.82
CA GLU A 203 8.90 -2.28 -17.09
C GLU A 203 7.64 -1.42 -16.92
N ALA A 204 7.73 -0.17 -17.41
CA ALA A 204 6.59 0.70 -17.56
C ALA A 204 5.71 0.19 -18.72
N ILE A 205 4.52 -0.29 -18.39
CA ILE A 205 3.54 -0.68 -19.40
C ILE A 205 2.54 0.47 -19.60
N ASN A 206 1.93 0.51 -20.78
CA ASN A 206 0.78 1.37 -21.03
C ASN A 206 -0.26 0.56 -21.77
N TRP A 207 -1.45 0.46 -21.18
CA TRP A 207 -2.46 -0.40 -21.74
C TRP A 207 -2.95 0.06 -23.10
N THR A 208 -2.86 -0.85 -24.06
CA THR A 208 -3.58 -0.73 -25.33
C THR A 208 -5.04 -1.15 -25.14
N LYS A 209 -5.91 -0.85 -26.11
CA LYS A 209 -7.30 -1.35 -26.09
C LYS A 209 -7.41 -2.86 -26.39
N SER A 210 -6.31 -3.53 -26.73
CA SER A 210 -6.30 -4.93 -27.14
C SER A 210 -6.15 -5.84 -25.92
N THR A 211 -7.28 -6.25 -25.36
CA THR A 211 -7.35 -7.21 -24.26
C THR A 211 -8.00 -8.51 -24.68
N VAL A 212 -7.57 -9.62 -24.08
CA VAL A 212 -8.13 -10.97 -24.25
C VAL A 212 -8.46 -11.53 -22.88
N THR A 213 -9.66 -12.06 -22.72
CA THR A 213 -10.06 -12.80 -21.53
C THR A 213 -9.78 -14.29 -21.75
N VAL A 214 -9.04 -14.90 -20.83
CA VAL A 214 -8.77 -16.34 -20.81
C VAL A 214 -9.51 -16.93 -19.61
N ALA A 215 -10.60 -17.65 -19.86
CA ALA A 215 -11.44 -18.27 -18.83
C ALA A 215 -11.78 -19.75 -19.13
N ASN A 216 -11.22 -20.30 -20.21
CA ASN A 216 -11.36 -21.70 -20.54
C ASN A 216 -10.13 -22.46 -20.05
N ASP A 217 -10.32 -23.68 -19.56
CA ASP A 217 -9.23 -24.58 -19.19
C ASP A 217 -8.29 -24.77 -20.40
N GLU A 218 -7.08 -24.23 -20.32
CA GLU A 218 -6.10 -24.49 -21.36
C GLU A 218 -5.47 -25.87 -21.16
N ARG A 219 -5.63 -26.71 -22.16
CA ARG A 219 -4.75 -27.85 -22.41
C ARG A 219 -3.59 -27.33 -23.26
N THR A 220 -2.65 -26.65 -22.61
CA THR A 220 -1.40 -26.19 -23.22
C THR A 220 -0.63 -27.37 -23.84
N LEU A 221 0.17 -27.12 -24.89
CA LEU A 221 1.03 -28.15 -25.51
C LEU A 221 2.08 -28.71 -24.54
N THR A 222 2.46 -27.92 -23.54
CA THR A 222 3.32 -28.30 -22.41
C THR A 222 2.54 -28.16 -21.10
N ASP A 223 2.35 -29.25 -20.39
CA ASP A 223 1.66 -29.24 -19.09
C ASP A 223 2.60 -28.73 -17.99
N TRP A 224 2.75 -27.40 -17.87
CA TRP A 224 3.64 -26.75 -16.91
C TRP A 224 3.17 -26.87 -15.45
N ALA A 225 1.92 -27.29 -15.24
CA ALA A 225 1.34 -27.60 -13.93
C ALA A 225 0.44 -28.85 -13.99
N PRO A 226 1.05 -30.06 -13.98
CA PRO A 226 0.31 -31.31 -14.12
C PRO A 226 -0.74 -31.54 -13.03
N GLY A 227 -1.96 -31.87 -13.45
CA GLY A 227 -3.09 -32.12 -12.56
C GLY A 227 -3.78 -30.85 -12.02
N TYR A 228 -3.47 -29.68 -12.57
CA TYR A 228 -4.11 -28.40 -12.26
C TYR A 228 -4.86 -27.85 -13.49
N ILE A 229 -5.91 -27.08 -13.21
CA ILE A 229 -6.57 -26.24 -14.22
C ILE A 229 -5.66 -25.03 -14.46
N LYS A 230 -5.41 -24.69 -15.72
CA LYS A 230 -4.49 -23.63 -16.13
C LYS A 230 -5.21 -22.59 -16.97
N TYR A 231 -4.86 -21.33 -16.77
CA TYR A 231 -5.21 -20.20 -17.63
C TYR A 231 -3.90 -19.55 -18.03
N SER A 232 -3.60 -19.51 -19.33
CA SER A 232 -2.36 -18.94 -19.87
C SER A 232 -2.71 -17.83 -20.85
N CYS A 233 -2.06 -16.69 -20.72
CA CYS A 233 -2.20 -15.59 -21.64
C CYS A 233 -1.61 -15.95 -23.01
N PRO A 234 -2.15 -15.42 -24.11
CA PRO A 234 -1.54 -15.62 -25.42
C PRO A 234 -0.11 -15.06 -25.48
N GLU A 235 0.66 -15.49 -26.48
CA GLU A 235 2.00 -14.96 -26.73
C GLU A 235 2.00 -13.43 -26.78
N ASP A 236 3.06 -12.81 -26.25
CA ASP A 236 3.22 -11.36 -26.17
C ASP A 236 2.07 -10.65 -25.43
N HIS A 237 1.55 -11.24 -24.35
CA HIS A 237 0.57 -10.59 -23.47
C HIS A 237 1.03 -10.61 -22.02
N TYR A 238 0.76 -9.50 -21.31
CA TYR A 238 0.87 -9.44 -19.85
C TYR A 238 -0.48 -9.80 -19.22
N ALA A 239 -0.47 -10.58 -18.14
CA ALA A 239 -1.63 -10.64 -17.25
C ALA A 239 -1.80 -9.28 -16.54
N ILE A 240 -2.99 -8.70 -16.64
CA ILE A 240 -3.36 -7.41 -16.05
C ILE A 240 -4.58 -7.51 -15.13
N GLY A 241 -5.17 -8.70 -15.03
CA GLY A 241 -6.31 -8.97 -14.17
C GLY A 241 -6.55 -10.46 -14.01
N TYR A 242 -7.42 -10.81 -13.06
CA TYR A 242 -7.78 -12.18 -12.74
C TYR A 242 -9.22 -12.23 -12.24
N SER A 243 -9.85 -13.39 -12.33
CA SER A 243 -11.23 -13.57 -11.86
C SER A 243 -11.38 -14.71 -10.85
N LYS A 244 -12.49 -14.63 -10.13
CA LYS A 244 -13.00 -15.69 -9.26
C LYS A 244 -14.47 -15.93 -9.59
N GLY A 245 -14.75 -17.11 -10.13
CA GLY A 245 -16.10 -17.63 -10.32
C GLY A 245 -16.57 -18.50 -9.15
N TYR A 246 -17.70 -19.17 -9.31
CA TYR A 246 -18.28 -20.02 -8.26
C TYR A 246 -17.40 -21.22 -7.87
N ARG A 247 -16.56 -21.72 -8.79
CA ARG A 247 -15.60 -22.81 -8.52
C ARG A 247 -14.24 -22.31 -8.00
N GLY A 248 -14.06 -21.00 -7.80
CA GLY A 248 -12.80 -20.37 -7.41
C GLY A 248 -12.12 -19.62 -8.54
N SER A 249 -10.78 -19.58 -8.58
CA SER A 249 -10.03 -18.87 -9.62
C SER A 249 -10.41 -19.36 -11.03
N ASN A 250 -10.83 -18.45 -11.90
CA ASN A 250 -11.58 -18.82 -13.11
C ASN A 250 -11.08 -18.16 -14.41
N GLY A 251 -10.13 -17.23 -14.34
CA GLY A 251 -9.56 -16.66 -15.54
C GLY A 251 -8.53 -15.57 -15.31
N LEU A 252 -7.87 -15.20 -16.40
CA LEU A 252 -6.95 -14.08 -16.52
C LEU A 252 -7.49 -13.09 -17.55
N LEU A 253 -7.24 -11.82 -17.28
CA LEU A 253 -7.35 -10.75 -18.27
C LEU A 253 -5.94 -10.44 -18.76
N CYS A 254 -5.74 -10.58 -20.06
CA CYS A 254 -4.45 -10.45 -20.71
C CYS A 254 -4.47 -9.23 -21.63
N MET A 255 -3.39 -8.48 -21.67
CA MET A 255 -3.23 -7.31 -22.54
C MET A 255 -2.01 -7.49 -23.42
N LYS A 256 -2.17 -7.21 -24.72
CA LYS A 256 -1.10 -7.31 -25.69
C LYS A 256 0.06 -6.35 -25.34
N SER A 257 1.25 -6.91 -25.28
CA SER A 257 2.50 -6.19 -25.10
C SER A 257 2.81 -5.34 -26.34
N PRO A 258 3.35 -4.11 -26.17
CA PRO A 258 3.83 -3.31 -27.29
C PRO A 258 5.10 -3.87 -27.95
N LYS A 259 5.77 -4.85 -27.31
CA LYS A 259 7.00 -5.49 -27.77
C LYS A 259 6.92 -7.02 -27.63
N PRO A 260 7.72 -7.79 -28.37
CA PRO A 260 7.85 -9.22 -28.13
C PRO A 260 8.33 -9.51 -26.70
N LEU A 261 7.78 -10.54 -26.06
CA LEU A 261 8.17 -10.98 -24.72
C LEU A 261 9.01 -12.26 -24.77
N ALA A 262 9.93 -12.42 -23.82
CA ALA A 262 10.69 -13.65 -23.73
C ALA A 262 9.83 -14.84 -23.27
N ARG A 263 10.31 -16.05 -23.57
CA ARG A 263 9.61 -17.33 -23.32
C ARG A 263 10.40 -18.25 -22.37
N GLN A 264 11.35 -17.65 -21.65
CA GLN A 264 12.10 -18.33 -20.61
C GLN A 264 11.26 -18.27 -19.34
N CYS A 265 10.58 -19.37 -19.04
CA CYS A 265 9.58 -19.41 -17.99
C CYS A 265 9.93 -20.42 -16.90
N ARG A 266 9.46 -20.15 -15.69
CA ARG A 266 9.53 -21.04 -14.53
C ARG A 266 8.21 -21.05 -13.79
N THR A 267 7.90 -22.18 -13.17
CA THR A 267 6.69 -22.32 -12.35
C THR A 267 7.01 -22.00 -10.89
N LEU A 268 6.32 -21.02 -10.32
CA LEU A 268 6.35 -20.69 -8.90
C LEU A 268 5.19 -21.34 -8.17
N TRP A 269 5.48 -22.27 -7.25
CA TRP A 269 4.47 -23.01 -6.50
C TRP A 269 4.24 -22.38 -5.12
N PHE A 270 3.02 -21.90 -4.87
CA PHE A 270 2.63 -21.31 -3.58
C PHE A 270 1.41 -22.02 -2.96
N ASN A 271 1.23 -23.30 -3.29
CA ASN A 271 0.14 -24.11 -2.76
C ASN A 271 0.36 -24.52 -1.29
N ARG A 272 1.63 -24.56 -0.82
CA ARG A 272 2.02 -25.05 0.53
C ARG A 272 2.78 -24.03 1.38
N SER A 273 3.32 -22.98 0.77
CA SER A 273 4.02 -21.88 1.43
C SER A 273 3.99 -20.66 0.53
N ASP A 274 4.43 -19.50 1.04
CA ASP A 274 4.77 -18.38 0.15
C ASP A 274 5.93 -18.79 -0.76
N GLU A 275 5.87 -18.33 -2.02
CA GLU A 275 6.95 -18.46 -2.99
C GLU A 275 7.04 -17.13 -3.77
N ARG A 276 7.94 -16.27 -3.33
CA ARG A 276 8.05 -14.89 -3.82
C ARG A 276 9.47 -14.63 -4.27
N ALA A 277 9.63 -14.25 -5.53
CA ALA A 277 10.93 -13.94 -6.10
C ALA A 277 11.57 -12.68 -5.50
N GLN A 278 10.77 -11.82 -4.85
CA GLN A 278 11.20 -10.59 -4.20
C GLN A 278 10.29 -10.19 -3.04
N THR A 279 10.76 -9.25 -2.22
CA THR A 279 10.03 -8.75 -1.04
C THR A 279 9.24 -7.47 -1.31
N ASN A 280 9.55 -6.76 -2.40
CA ASN A 280 8.82 -5.60 -2.88
C ASN A 280 7.33 -5.94 -3.10
N GLY A 281 6.47 -4.96 -2.92
CA GLY A 281 5.02 -5.13 -2.78
C GLY A 281 4.56 -5.54 -1.39
N GLY A 282 5.45 -5.93 -0.47
CA GLY A 282 5.10 -6.28 0.91
C GLY A 282 4.26 -7.57 1.03
N ASP A 283 3.76 -7.87 2.23
CA ASP A 283 2.87 -9.02 2.46
C ASP A 283 1.42 -8.71 2.00
N PHE A 284 1.23 -8.60 0.68
CA PHE A 284 -0.05 -8.23 0.06
C PHE A 284 -1.20 -9.20 0.34
N ALA A 285 -0.87 -10.38 0.85
CA ALA A 285 -1.86 -11.39 1.22
C ALA A 285 -1.59 -12.01 2.60
N ARG A 286 -1.43 -11.17 3.63
CA ARG A 286 -1.20 -11.61 5.01
C ARG A 286 -2.17 -12.71 5.45
N GLY A 287 -1.63 -13.78 6.03
CA GLY A 287 -2.39 -14.96 6.48
C GLY A 287 -2.76 -15.97 5.39
N SER A 288 -2.32 -15.77 4.15
CA SER A 288 -2.57 -16.64 3.01
C SER A 288 -1.27 -16.89 2.24
N PHE A 289 -1.12 -18.06 1.64
CA PHE A 289 0.02 -18.33 0.77
C PHE A 289 -0.08 -17.55 -0.53
N LYS A 290 1.04 -17.00 -0.98
CA LYS A 290 1.10 -16.17 -2.18
C LYS A 290 2.33 -16.44 -3.04
N GLY A 291 2.09 -16.36 -4.35
CA GLY A 291 3.10 -16.39 -5.40
C GLY A 291 3.41 -14.97 -5.88
N GLN A 292 4.66 -14.68 -6.18
CA GLN A 292 5.07 -13.42 -6.79
C GLN A 292 6.27 -13.62 -7.73
N CYS A 293 6.09 -13.28 -9.01
CA CYS A 293 7.19 -13.22 -9.98
C CYS A 293 8.13 -12.04 -9.68
N SER A 294 9.35 -12.05 -10.22
CA SER A 294 10.29 -10.92 -10.04
C SER A 294 9.90 -9.71 -10.89
N ALA A 295 10.49 -8.55 -10.58
CA ALA A 295 10.22 -7.29 -11.28
C ALA A 295 10.53 -7.34 -12.79
N ASP A 296 11.44 -8.20 -13.21
CA ASP A 296 11.83 -8.44 -14.60
C ASP A 296 11.09 -9.63 -15.24
N GLU A 297 10.05 -10.14 -14.57
CA GLU A 297 9.17 -11.19 -15.07
C GLU A 297 7.73 -10.69 -15.26
N TYR A 298 6.94 -11.45 -16.02
CA TYR A 298 5.50 -11.31 -16.11
C TYR A 298 4.81 -12.65 -15.81
N ILE A 299 3.56 -12.58 -15.35
CA ILE A 299 2.69 -13.75 -15.26
C ILE A 299 2.19 -14.06 -16.67
N GLU A 300 2.67 -15.18 -17.22
CA GLU A 300 2.09 -15.79 -18.41
C GLU A 300 0.85 -16.59 -18.04
N GLY A 301 0.88 -17.30 -16.91
CA GLY A 301 -0.19 -18.24 -16.57
C GLY A 301 -0.44 -18.43 -15.08
N LEU A 302 -1.65 -18.90 -14.77
CA LEU A 302 -2.14 -19.23 -13.45
C LEU A 302 -2.63 -20.68 -13.43
N ALA A 303 -2.19 -21.44 -12.43
CA ALA A 303 -2.70 -22.78 -12.16
C ALA A 303 -3.54 -22.77 -10.87
N GLN A 304 -4.70 -23.40 -10.91
CA GLN A 304 -5.58 -23.56 -9.75
C GLN A 304 -5.98 -25.01 -9.50
N ARG A 305 -6.26 -25.31 -8.23
CA ARG A 305 -6.82 -26.59 -7.82
C ARG A 305 -7.78 -26.38 -6.67
N PHE A 306 -8.93 -27.06 -6.75
CA PHE A 306 -10.03 -26.91 -5.80
C PHE A 306 -10.46 -25.44 -5.60
N GLY A 307 -10.36 -24.64 -6.66
CA GLY A 307 -10.71 -23.23 -6.66
C GLY A 307 -9.65 -22.26 -6.14
N HIS A 308 -8.51 -22.77 -5.65
CA HIS A 308 -7.43 -21.94 -5.15
C HIS A 308 -6.33 -21.81 -6.19
N SER A 309 -5.95 -20.56 -6.49
CA SER A 309 -4.67 -20.24 -7.13
C SER A 309 -3.53 -20.97 -6.41
N SER A 310 -2.67 -21.65 -7.15
CA SER A 310 -1.70 -22.60 -6.59
C SER A 310 -0.29 -22.47 -7.18
N ALA A 311 -0.18 -22.02 -8.43
CA ALA A 311 1.09 -21.70 -9.05
C ALA A 311 0.97 -20.59 -10.10
N LEU A 312 2.06 -19.84 -10.29
CA LEU A 312 2.23 -18.88 -11.37
C LEU A 312 3.24 -19.43 -12.37
N HIS A 313 3.00 -19.21 -13.66
CA HIS A 313 4.01 -19.38 -14.71
C HIS A 313 4.62 -18.00 -14.97
N CYS A 314 5.83 -17.80 -14.47
CA CYS A 314 6.56 -16.53 -14.57
C CYS A 314 7.55 -16.62 -15.72
N CYS A 315 7.49 -15.67 -16.64
CA CYS A 315 8.40 -15.60 -17.80
C CYS A 315 9.18 -14.29 -17.78
N ALA A 316 10.43 -14.33 -18.25
CA ALA A 316 11.25 -13.12 -18.37
C ALA A 316 10.63 -12.12 -19.36
N ILE A 317 10.77 -10.83 -19.07
CA ILE A 317 10.36 -9.71 -19.94
C ILE A 317 11.34 -9.49 -21.09
#